data_AF-A0AAN5YH02-F1
#
_entry.id   AF-A0AAN5YH02-F1
#
_cell.length_a   1.000
_cell.length_b   1.000
_cell.length_c   1.000
_cell.angle_alpha   90.00
_cell.angle_beta   90.00
_cell.angle_gamma   90.00
#
_symmetry.space_group_name_H-M   'P 1'
#
loop_
_entity.id
_entity.type
_entity.pdbx_description
1 polymer ?
#
loop_
_entity_poly.entity_id
_entity_poly.type
_entity_poly.pdbx_seq_one_letter_code
_entity_poly.pdbx_strand_id
1 'polypeptide(L)'
;MEGIPEELIRRLEEEIEAGAVYALASYSYAPQGVQEAIAVKTALYAAIDNLAKDMRDDLRRYCTELVSGDSHGHPLLRAMTSWLRKYCRLFGNFGGNMIIKSLINYISAGFYELDDTCMRGTQSTSDFTDYFR
;
A
#
# COMPACT_ATOMS: atom_id res chain seq x y z
N MET A 1 2.17 -10.07 -8.85
CA MET A 1 2.74 -10.16 -7.49
C MET A 1 4.07 -10.88 -7.57
N GLU A 2 5.08 -10.22 -8.11
CA GLU A 2 6.40 -10.83 -8.36
C GLU A 2 7.28 -10.75 -7.10
N GLY A 3 8.00 -11.83 -6.78
CA GLY A 3 8.89 -11.87 -5.61
C GLY A 3 8.22 -12.08 -4.26
N ILE A 4 6.91 -12.36 -4.24
CA ILE A 4 6.17 -12.78 -3.04
C ILE A 4 6.15 -14.32 -2.99
N PRO A 5 6.48 -14.96 -1.85
CA PRO A 5 6.40 -16.42 -1.71
C PRO A 5 4.99 -16.95 -2.00
N GLU A 6 4.88 -18.11 -2.65
CA GLU A 6 3.58 -18.71 -3.03
C GLU A 6 2.65 -18.93 -1.82
N GLU A 7 3.21 -19.34 -0.68
CA GLU A 7 2.45 -19.50 0.56
C GLU A 7 1.82 -18.18 1.02
N LEU A 8 2.55 -17.07 0.87
CA LEU A 8 2.00 -15.77 1.18
C LEU A 8 0.96 -15.34 0.13
N ILE A 9 1.13 -15.70 -1.14
CA ILE A 9 0.10 -15.44 -2.17
C ILE A 9 -1.22 -16.15 -1.83
N ARG A 10 -1.15 -17.42 -1.40
CA ARG A 10 -2.34 -18.19 -0.99
C ARG A 10 -3.08 -17.56 0.18
N ARG A 11 -2.34 -16.99 1.12
CA ARG A 11 -2.93 -16.26 2.26
C ARG A 11 -3.59 -14.95 1.87
N LEU A 12 -3.34 -14.45 0.66
CA LEU A 12 -3.80 -13.15 0.17
C LEU A 12 -4.88 -13.28 -0.92
N GLU A 13 -5.51 -14.45 -1.05
CA GLU A 13 -6.51 -14.72 -2.09
C GLU A 13 -7.68 -13.73 -2.02
N GLU A 14 -8.17 -13.43 -0.82
CA GLU A 14 -9.28 -12.48 -0.61
C GLU A 14 -8.89 -11.05 -1.01
N GLU A 15 -7.68 -10.60 -0.68
CA GLU A 15 -7.17 -9.27 -1.05
C GLU A 15 -6.91 -9.16 -2.55
N ILE A 16 -6.46 -10.24 -3.19
CA ILE A 16 -6.29 -10.32 -4.64
C ILE A 16 -7.64 -10.18 -5.34
N GLU A 17 -8.64 -10.95 -4.89
CA GLU A 17 -9.99 -10.89 -5.45
C GLU A 17 -10.61 -9.50 -5.25
N ALA A 18 -10.54 -8.96 -4.03
CA ALA A 18 -11.04 -7.63 -3.71
C ALA A 18 -10.36 -6.55 -4.57
N GLY A 19 -9.05 -6.64 -4.79
CA GLY A 19 -8.31 -5.75 -5.67
C GLY A 19 -8.80 -5.81 -7.11
N ALA A 20 -9.05 -7.02 -7.64
CA ALA A 20 -9.57 -7.21 -8.98
C ALA A 20 -11.00 -6.64 -9.13
N VAL A 21 -11.89 -6.95 -8.19
CA VAL A 21 -13.26 -6.44 -8.17
C VAL A 21 -13.27 -4.91 -8.11
N TYR A 22 -12.46 -4.32 -7.22
CA TYR A 22 -12.33 -2.87 -7.10
C TYR A 22 -11.87 -2.22 -8.41
N ALA A 23 -10.84 -2.77 -9.05
CA ALA A 23 -10.33 -2.23 -10.32
C ALA A 23 -11.39 -2.28 -11.43
N LEU A 24 -12.09 -3.41 -11.56
CA LEU A 24 -13.12 -3.59 -12.59
C LEU A 24 -14.35 -2.71 -12.34
N ALA A 25 -14.79 -2.58 -11.09
CA ALA A 25 -15.97 -1.81 -10.73
C ALA A 25 -15.73 -0.30 -10.76
N SER A 26 -14.60 0.17 -10.23
CA SER A 26 -14.31 1.60 -10.08
C SER A 26 -13.59 2.21 -11.29
N TYR A 27 -12.93 1.40 -12.11
CA TYR A 27 -12.15 1.86 -13.27
C TYR A 27 -12.57 1.13 -14.55
N SER A 28 -13.87 0.90 -14.72
CA SER A 28 -14.44 0.13 -15.85
C SER A 28 -14.08 0.66 -17.25
N TYR A 29 -13.76 1.95 -17.37
CA TYR A 29 -13.36 2.59 -18.63
C TYR A 29 -11.84 2.69 -18.82
N ALA A 30 -11.04 2.27 -17.84
CA ALA A 30 -9.59 2.27 -17.97
C ALA A 30 -9.12 1.12 -18.88
N PRO A 31 -8.01 1.28 -19.62
CA PRO A 31 -7.42 0.16 -20.36
C PRO A 31 -7.09 -1.02 -19.44
N GLN A 32 -7.18 -2.25 -19.96
CA GLN A 32 -6.95 -3.47 -19.17
C GLN A 32 -5.63 -3.44 -18.39
N GLY A 33 -4.53 -3.03 -19.02
CA GLY A 33 -3.23 -2.94 -18.33
C GLY A 33 -3.20 -1.94 -17.17
N VAL A 34 -4.05 -0.91 -17.21
CA VAL A 34 -4.22 0.05 -16.09
C VAL A 34 -5.09 -0.58 -15.00
N GLN A 35 -6.17 -1.28 -15.36
CA GLN A 35 -7.01 -2.02 -14.41
C GLN A 35 -6.18 -3.09 -13.66
N GLU A 36 -5.36 -3.85 -14.36
CA GLU A 36 -4.45 -4.84 -13.77
C GLU A 36 -3.45 -4.20 -12.81
N ALA A 37 -2.86 -3.05 -13.20
CA ALA A 37 -1.96 -2.32 -12.32
C ALA A 37 -2.69 -1.86 -11.05
N ILE A 38 -3.90 -1.32 -11.18
CA ILE A 38 -4.73 -0.89 -10.04
C ILE A 38 -5.09 -2.08 -9.16
N ALA A 39 -5.52 -3.21 -9.74
CA ALA A 39 -5.89 -4.40 -9.00
C ALA A 39 -4.73 -4.91 -8.12
N VAL A 40 -3.53 -5.00 -8.69
CA VAL A 40 -2.33 -5.43 -7.96
C VAL A 40 -1.98 -4.43 -6.86
N LYS A 41 -2.06 -3.11 -7.13
CA LYS A 41 -1.81 -2.09 -6.12
C LYS A 41 -2.80 -2.22 -4.96
N THR A 42 -4.09 -2.31 -5.25
CA THR A 42 -5.14 -2.42 -4.24
C THR A 42 -4.98 -3.67 -3.38
N ALA A 43 -4.70 -4.82 -4.01
CA ALA A 43 -4.43 -6.06 -3.28
C ALA A 43 -3.20 -5.94 -2.36
N LEU A 44 -2.12 -5.29 -2.84
CA LEU A 44 -0.94 -5.05 -2.00
C LEU A 44 -1.23 -4.09 -0.85
N TYR A 45 -2.07 -3.06 -1.03
CA TYR A 45 -2.51 -2.17 0.06
C TYR A 45 -3.27 -2.97 1.12
N ALA A 46 -4.30 -3.70 0.72
CA ALA A 46 -5.10 -4.52 1.64
C ALA A 46 -4.24 -5.55 2.39
N ALA A 47 -3.32 -6.21 1.69
CA ALA A 47 -2.39 -7.17 2.30
C ALA A 47 -1.44 -6.52 3.33
N ILE A 48 -0.95 -5.32 3.04
CA ILE A 48 -0.11 -4.55 3.97
C ILE A 48 -0.92 -4.14 5.21
N ASP A 49 -2.16 -3.70 5.01
CA ASP A 49 -3.09 -3.34 6.10
C ASP A 49 -3.31 -4.51 7.06
N ASN A 50 -3.71 -5.66 6.50
CA ASN A 50 -4.07 -6.85 7.25
C ASN A 50 -2.89 -7.42 8.03
N LEU A 51 -1.67 -7.28 7.50
CA LEU A 51 -0.45 -7.77 8.14
C LEU A 51 0.31 -6.68 8.91
N ALA A 52 -0.20 -5.46 9.00
CA ALA A 52 0.54 -4.30 9.49
C ALA A 52 1.17 -4.52 10.88
N LYS A 53 0.43 -5.19 11.78
CA LYS A 53 0.90 -5.55 13.12
C LYS A 53 2.14 -6.46 13.09
N ASP A 54 2.15 -7.44 12.20
CA ASP A 54 3.22 -8.42 12.07
C ASP A 54 4.49 -7.84 11.43
N MET A 55 4.34 -6.76 10.65
CA MET A 55 5.44 -6.10 9.93
C MET A 55 5.75 -4.68 10.43
N ARG A 56 5.36 -4.33 11.66
CA ARG A 56 5.50 -2.99 12.24
C ARG A 56 6.90 -2.38 12.05
N ASP A 57 7.94 -3.15 12.31
CA ASP A 57 9.32 -2.68 12.18
C ASP A 57 9.75 -2.42 10.74
N ASP A 58 9.22 -3.20 9.79
CA ASP A 58 9.46 -2.98 8.37
C ASP A 58 8.69 -1.76 7.85
N LEU A 59 7.45 -1.55 8.30
CA LEU A 59 6.67 -0.35 7.99
C LEU A 59 7.37 0.93 8.46
N ARG A 60 7.91 0.91 9.68
CA ARG A 60 8.69 2.03 10.23
C ARG A 60 9.87 2.43 9.36
N ARG A 61 10.55 1.45 8.75
CA ARG A 61 11.75 1.68 7.92
C ARG A 61 11.43 1.98 6.46
N TYR A 62 10.24 1.63 5.99
CA TYR A 62 9.89 1.63 4.57
C TYR A 62 10.23 2.93 3.85
N CYS A 63 9.83 4.08 4.40
CA CYS A 63 10.04 5.37 3.73
C CYS A 63 11.53 5.73 3.60
N THR A 64 12.32 5.45 4.64
CA THR A 64 13.77 5.69 4.63
C THR A 64 14.46 4.78 3.62
N GLU A 65 14.09 3.49 3.58
CA GLU A 65 14.62 2.52 2.63
C GLU A 65 14.22 2.89 1.19
N LEU A 66 12.99 3.35 0.98
CA LEU A 66 12.49 3.74 -0.34
C LEU A 66 13.28 4.92 -0.93
N VAL A 67 13.55 5.94 -0.12
CA VAL A 67 14.30 7.14 -0.54
C VAL A 67 15.78 6.82 -0.74
N SER A 68 16.36 5.97 0.11
CA SER A 68 17.77 5.58 0.03
C SER A 68 18.04 4.57 -1.09
N GLY A 69 16.99 3.96 -1.65
CA GLY A 69 17.10 2.91 -2.67
C GLY A 69 17.45 1.54 -2.11
N ASP A 70 17.35 1.36 -0.79
CA ASP A 70 17.67 0.11 -0.10
C ASP A 70 16.59 -0.95 -0.36
N SER A 71 16.95 -2.22 -0.09
CA SER A 71 15.99 -3.32 -0.16
C SER A 71 15.11 -3.33 1.08
N HIS A 72 13.80 -3.55 0.88
CA HIS A 72 12.86 -3.73 1.99
C HIS A 72 12.96 -5.11 2.62
N GLY A 73 12.78 -5.17 3.95
CA GLY A 73 12.81 -6.42 4.73
C GLY A 73 11.66 -7.37 4.37
N HIS A 74 10.43 -6.87 4.29
CA HIS A 74 9.25 -7.70 4.04
C HIS A 74 8.96 -7.90 2.54
N PRO A 75 8.58 -9.14 2.09
CA PRO A 75 8.26 -9.42 0.69
C PRO A 75 7.18 -8.51 0.08
N LEU A 76 6.12 -8.18 0.84
CA LEU A 76 5.06 -7.29 0.36
C LEU A 76 5.56 -5.86 0.10
N LEU A 77 6.42 -5.34 0.96
CA LEU A 77 6.99 -4.00 0.78
C LEU A 77 7.96 -3.95 -0.41
N ARG A 78 8.72 -5.03 -0.63
CA ARG A 78 9.50 -5.20 -1.87
C ARG A 78 8.62 -5.24 -3.11
N ALA A 79 7.52 -6.01 -3.06
CA ALA A 79 6.58 -6.11 -4.16
C ALA A 79 5.91 -4.77 -4.46
N MET A 80 5.57 -3.98 -3.43
CA MET A 80 5.04 -2.63 -3.58
C MET A 80 6.04 -1.71 -4.29
N THR A 81 7.30 -1.70 -3.87
CA THR A 81 8.34 -0.86 -4.52
C THR A 81 8.63 -1.32 -5.96
N SER A 82 8.58 -2.64 -6.22
CA SER A 82 8.64 -3.17 -7.58
C SER A 82 7.46 -2.71 -8.43
N TRP A 83 6.25 -2.71 -7.85
CA TRP A 83 5.05 -2.21 -8.52
C TRP A 83 5.19 -0.72 -8.89
N LEU A 84 5.72 0.13 -7.99
CA LEU A 84 5.96 1.55 -8.29
C LEU A 84 6.89 1.71 -9.50
N ARG A 85 8.02 1.00 -9.50
CA ARG A 85 9.00 1.06 -10.59
C ARG A 85 8.41 0.64 -11.93
N LYS A 86 7.56 -0.39 -11.91
CA LYS A 86 6.96 -0.98 -13.12
C LYS A 86 5.78 -0.16 -13.65
N TYR A 87 4.91 0.33 -12.78
CA TYR A 87 3.58 0.81 -13.17
C TYR A 87 3.35 2.32 -12.96
N CYS A 88 4.13 3.04 -12.15
CA CYS A 88 3.91 4.49 -11.97
C CYS A 88 3.97 5.28 -13.28
N ARG A 89 4.79 4.83 -14.24
CA ARG A 89 4.92 5.48 -15.56
C ARG A 89 3.64 5.39 -16.40
N LEU A 90 2.77 4.42 -16.16
CA LEU A 90 1.48 4.31 -16.84
C LEU A 90 0.55 5.51 -16.54
N PHE A 91 0.78 6.20 -15.42
CA PHE A 91 -0.05 7.32 -14.97
C PHE A 91 0.58 8.70 -15.29
N GLY A 92 1.64 8.72 -16.09
CA GLY A 92 2.43 9.93 -16.37
C GLY A 92 3.20 10.44 -15.15
N ASN A 93 4.01 11.49 -15.34
CA ASN A 93 4.88 12.01 -14.27
C ASN A 93 4.09 12.50 -13.05
N PHE A 94 3.02 13.27 -13.29
CA PHE A 94 2.19 13.79 -12.21
C PHE A 94 1.45 12.67 -11.46
N GLY A 95 0.74 11.79 -12.18
CA GLY A 95 -0.01 10.69 -11.56
C GLY A 95 0.89 9.70 -10.84
N GLY A 96 2.03 9.34 -11.43
CA GLY A 96 3.04 8.49 -10.80
C GLY A 96 3.56 9.08 -9.49
N ASN A 97 3.89 10.38 -9.47
CA ASN A 97 4.33 11.07 -8.25
C ASN A 97 3.24 11.13 -7.18
N MET A 98 1.98 11.33 -7.58
CA MET A 98 0.84 11.30 -6.64
C MET A 98 0.63 9.91 -6.04
N ILE A 99 0.83 8.84 -6.81
CA ILE A 99 0.75 7.47 -6.29
C ILE A 99 1.87 7.21 -5.28
N ILE A 100 3.12 7.62 -5.58
CA ILE A 100 4.25 7.47 -4.64
C ILE A 100 3.98 8.24 -3.34
N LYS A 101 3.55 9.50 -3.43
CA LYS A 101 3.21 10.32 -2.26
C LYS A 101 2.08 9.69 -1.45
N SER A 102 1.02 9.22 -2.12
CA SER A 102 -0.12 8.56 -1.48
C SER A 102 0.31 7.28 -0.74
N LEU A 103 1.21 6.50 -1.31
CA LEU A 103 1.75 5.30 -0.65
C LEU A 103 2.57 5.63 0.60
N ILE A 104 3.45 6.63 0.51
CA ILE A 104 4.24 7.10 1.67
C ILE A 104 3.31 7.52 2.81
N ASN A 105 2.27 8.28 2.49
CA ASN A 105 1.26 8.68 3.47
C ASN A 105 0.54 7.47 4.06
N TYR A 106 0.10 6.54 3.22
CA TYR A 106 -0.63 5.34 3.64
C TYR A 106 0.20 4.48 4.61
N ILE A 107 1.46 4.17 4.27
CA ILE A 107 2.33 3.37 5.14
C ILE A 107 2.67 4.12 6.44
N SER A 108 2.90 5.43 6.36
CA SER A 108 3.17 6.24 7.56
C SER A 108 1.97 6.29 8.50
N ALA A 109 0.76 6.44 7.94
CA ALA A 109 -0.49 6.41 8.70
C ALA A 109 -0.72 5.03 9.33
N GLY A 110 -0.57 3.96 8.55
CA GLY A 110 -0.69 2.59 9.07
C GLY A 110 0.30 2.29 10.19
N PHE A 111 1.56 2.74 10.08
CA PHE A 111 2.52 2.62 11.19
C PHE A 111 2.08 3.41 12.43
N TYR A 112 1.54 4.61 12.24
CA TYR A 112 1.06 5.46 13.34
C TYR A 112 -0.16 4.86 14.05
N GLU A 113 -1.09 4.25 13.32
CA GLU A 113 -2.27 3.55 13.88
C GLU A 113 -1.90 2.34 14.75
N LEU A 114 -0.73 1.74 14.52
CA LEU A 114 -0.21 0.65 15.36
C LEU A 114 0.28 1.12 16.73
N ASP A 115 0.43 2.43 16.96
CA ASP A 115 0.76 2.98 18.27
C ASP A 115 -0.51 3.15 19.12
N ASP A 116 -0.67 2.27 20.11
CA ASP A 116 -1.88 2.15 20.96
C ASP A 116 -2.17 3.45 21.77
N THR A 117 -1.16 4.31 21.92
CA THR A 117 -1.25 5.65 22.51
C THR A 117 -1.90 6.69 21.60
N CYS A 118 -1.85 6.52 20.29
CA CYS A 118 -2.40 7.47 19.30
C CYS A 118 -3.89 7.27 19.04
N MET A 119 -4.39 6.03 19.13
CA MET A 119 -5.81 5.70 18.96
C MET A 119 -6.65 6.02 20.21
N ARG A 120 -6.01 6.16 21.38
CA ARG A 120 -6.63 6.73 22.59
C ARG A 120 -6.60 8.24 22.48
N GLY A 121 -7.41 8.78 21.56
CA GLY A 121 -7.55 10.22 21.38
C GLY A 121 -7.62 10.90 22.74
N THR A 122 -6.65 11.75 23.05
CA THR A 122 -6.88 12.80 24.03
C THR A 122 -8.14 13.51 23.56
N GLN A 123 -9.12 13.74 24.43
CA GLN A 123 -10.49 14.23 24.13
C GLN A 123 -10.58 15.59 23.39
N SER A 124 -9.52 16.05 22.74
CA SER A 124 -9.29 17.39 22.22
C SER A 124 -8.78 17.45 20.77
N THR A 125 -8.54 16.35 20.05
CA THR A 125 -8.07 16.43 18.65
C THR A 125 -9.23 16.30 17.65
N SER A 126 -9.90 17.42 17.36
CA SER A 126 -10.97 17.49 16.33
C SER A 126 -10.52 16.99 14.95
N ASP A 127 -9.24 17.15 14.64
CA ASP A 127 -8.72 16.97 13.29
C ASP A 127 -8.29 15.52 13.01
N PHE A 128 -8.33 14.63 14.01
CA PHE A 128 -7.94 13.22 13.84
C PHE A 128 -8.77 12.53 12.75
N THR A 129 -10.08 12.82 12.72
CA THR A 129 -10.97 12.24 11.71
C THR A 129 -10.61 12.72 10.31
N ASP A 130 -10.26 14.00 10.14
CA ASP A 130 -9.94 14.58 8.82
C ASP A 130 -8.53 14.18 8.34
N TYR A 131 -7.62 13.80 9.24
CA TYR A 131 -6.26 13.38 8.90
C TYR A 131 -6.16 11.89 8.54
N PHE A 132 -6.99 11.04 9.16
CA PHE A 132 -6.94 9.58 8.99
C PHE A 132 -8.14 8.96 8.22
N ARG A 133 -9.23 9.70 7.95
CA ARG A 133 -10.32 9.25 7.07
C ARG A 133 -10.24 9.81 5.65
#